data_AF-A0A957Y2S3-F1
#
_entry.id   AF-A0A957Y2S3-F1
#
_cell.length_a   1.000
_cell.length_b   1.000
_cell.length_c   1.000
_cell.angle_alpha   90.00
_cell.angle_beta   90.00
_cell.angle_gamma   90.00
#
_symmetry.space_group_name_H-M   'P 1'
#
loop_
_entity.id
_entity.type
_entity.pdbx_description
1 polymer ?
#
loop_
_entity_poly.entity_id
_entity_poly.type
_entity_poly.pdbx_seq_one_letter_code
_entity_poly.pdbx_strand_id
1 'polypeptide(L)'
;MYSGEALPGGNIFGVWRVGDTVRRKAGPWTPQVHRLLAHLRSRGITYVPEPLGMDEEGRENLTYLPGIAGGSPLVGSQRSDAVLVRAATMLRALHDATVDVAADWCTGWRLPARDPVEVICHGDFAPYNCVFVDDELTGVIDFDFAHAGPREWDLAYALYRFVPLADPAETEGFGTPADQARRLRLFCDVYGLTDRSRVYTYILARIQWMIDFLLEGVTVRDPRRLTNIEAGHLVVYRHDRWYVDQHRELFEAALR
;
A
#
# COMPACT_ATOMS: atom_id res chain seq x y z
N MET A 1 -32.20 9.30 7.65
CA MET A 1 -31.59 8.64 6.49
C MET A 1 -30.65 9.64 5.82
N TYR A 2 -29.35 9.53 6.04
CA TYR A 2 -28.37 10.35 5.34
C TYR A 2 -28.28 9.88 3.89
N SER A 3 -28.36 10.80 2.91
CA SER A 3 -28.11 10.50 1.50
C SER A 3 -26.61 10.37 1.27
N GLY A 4 -26.07 9.17 1.48
CA GLY A 4 -24.69 8.81 1.20
C GLY A 4 -24.55 8.16 -0.17
N GLU A 5 -23.43 8.40 -0.85
CA GLU A 5 -23.06 7.69 -2.09
C GLU A 5 -22.10 6.55 -1.76
N ALA A 6 -22.34 5.37 -2.33
CA ALA A 6 -21.41 4.25 -2.23
C ALA A 6 -20.19 4.53 -3.12
N LEU A 7 -18.98 4.51 -2.55
CA LEU A 7 -17.77 4.74 -3.32
C LEU A 7 -17.33 3.45 -4.04
N PRO A 8 -17.02 3.50 -5.36
CA PRO A 8 -16.43 2.38 -6.07
C PRO A 8 -15.02 2.09 -5.55
N GLY A 9 -14.61 0.82 -5.56
CA GLY A 9 -13.24 0.39 -5.19
C GLY A 9 -13.04 0.02 -3.71
N GLY A 10 -13.93 0.45 -2.81
CA GLY A 10 -13.99 -0.07 -1.45
C GLY A 10 -14.62 -1.46 -1.43
N ASN A 11 -13.79 -2.51 -1.55
CA ASN A 11 -14.20 -3.93 -1.61
C ASN A 11 -15.49 -4.25 -0.83
N ILE A 12 -16.60 -4.37 -1.58
CA ILE A 12 -17.83 -5.17 -1.32
C ILE A 12 -18.60 -4.89 0.00
N PHE A 13 -18.11 -4.06 0.94
CA PHE A 13 -18.82 -3.77 2.19
C PHE A 13 -18.57 -2.37 2.75
N GLY A 14 -19.52 -1.45 2.52
CA GLY A 14 -19.86 -0.43 3.52
C GLY A 14 -18.96 0.79 3.65
N VAL A 15 -18.30 1.24 2.57
CA VAL A 15 -17.69 2.57 2.51
C VAL A 15 -18.67 3.55 1.88
N TRP A 16 -19.06 4.58 2.64
CA TRP A 16 -20.07 5.56 2.24
C TRP A 16 -19.48 6.96 2.29
N ARG A 17 -19.59 7.71 1.20
CA ARG A 17 -19.33 9.15 1.24
C ARG A 17 -20.59 9.87 1.72
N VAL A 18 -20.43 10.72 2.73
CA VAL A 18 -21.47 11.61 3.25
C VAL A 18 -20.89 13.02 3.29
N GLY A 19 -21.27 13.85 2.31
CA GLY A 19 -20.64 15.16 2.10
C GLY A 19 -19.13 15.05 1.87
N ASP A 20 -18.35 15.73 2.70
CA ASP A 20 -16.88 15.73 2.65
C ASP A 20 -16.24 14.71 3.59
N THR A 21 -17.00 13.68 3.97
CA THR A 21 -16.55 12.65 4.91
C THR A 21 -16.86 11.26 4.40
N VAL A 22 -16.12 10.27 4.89
CA VAL A 22 -16.28 8.85 4.58
C VAL A 22 -16.67 8.12 5.87
N ARG A 23 -17.66 7.23 5.78
CA ARG A 23 -17.98 6.24 6.81
C ARG A 23 -17.58 4.87 6.33
N ARG A 24 -16.82 4.13 7.13
CA ARG A 24 -16.46 2.74 6.81
C ARG A 24 -16.46 1.86 8.05
N LYS A 25 -16.49 0.54 7.82
CA LYS A 25 -16.44 -0.43 8.91
C LYS A 25 -15.17 -0.23 9.73
N ALA A 26 -15.31 -0.05 11.04
CA ALA A 26 -14.19 -0.03 11.97
C ALA A 26 -13.76 -1.44 12.39
N GLY A 27 -12.53 -1.56 12.85
CA GLY A 27 -11.97 -2.76 13.47
C GLY A 27 -11.25 -2.44 14.78
N PRO A 28 -10.78 -3.45 15.52
CA PRO A 28 -10.02 -3.24 16.76
C PRO A 28 -8.78 -2.35 16.60
N TRP A 29 -8.24 -2.24 15.38
CA TRP A 29 -7.08 -1.41 15.05
C TRP A 29 -7.42 0.06 14.75
N THR A 30 -8.70 0.40 14.54
CA THR A 30 -9.13 1.76 14.15
C THR A 30 -8.64 2.85 15.12
N PRO A 31 -8.64 2.68 16.46
CA PRO A 31 -8.09 3.70 17.35
C PRO A 31 -6.61 4.00 17.09
N GLN A 32 -5.82 2.98 16.77
CA GLN A 32 -4.39 3.12 16.50
C GLN A 32 -4.15 3.74 15.09
N VAL A 33 -5.01 3.42 14.11
CA VAL A 33 -5.02 4.09 12.80
C VAL A 33 -5.38 5.58 12.94
N HIS A 34 -6.39 5.93 13.74
CA HIS A 34 -6.71 7.33 14.01
C HIS A 34 -5.55 8.07 14.67
N ARG A 35 -4.87 7.43 15.63
CA ARG A 35 -3.67 8.00 16.25
C ARG A 35 -2.57 8.27 15.21
N LEU A 36 -2.35 7.34 14.28
CA LEU A 36 -1.40 7.52 13.18
C LEU A 36 -1.79 8.68 12.26
N LEU A 37 -3.04 8.71 11.78
CA LEU A 37 -3.51 9.76 10.87
C LEU A 37 -3.40 11.15 11.51
N ALA A 38 -3.79 11.29 12.78
CA ALA A 38 -3.64 12.53 13.52
C ALA A 38 -2.17 12.96 13.65
N HIS A 39 -1.25 12.01 13.92
CA HIS A 39 0.18 12.27 14.00
C HIS A 39 0.77 12.67 12.65
N LEU A 40 0.47 11.94 11.58
CA LEU A 40 0.93 12.29 10.23
C LEU A 40 0.51 13.73 9.87
N ARG A 41 -0.75 14.09 10.13
CA ARG A 41 -1.24 15.45 9.88
C ARG A 41 -0.56 16.50 10.75
N SER A 42 -0.27 16.21 12.02
CA SER A 42 0.48 17.12 12.89
C SER A 42 1.93 17.35 12.42
N ARG A 43 2.48 16.40 11.65
CA ARG A 43 3.78 16.50 10.96
C ARG A 43 3.70 17.16 9.57
N GLY A 44 2.54 17.71 9.20
CA GLY A 44 2.32 18.39 7.92
C GLY A 44 1.97 17.46 6.75
N ILE A 45 1.78 16.16 7.00
CA ILE A 45 1.36 15.20 5.98
C ILE A 45 -0.16 15.31 5.79
N THR A 46 -0.57 16.17 4.86
CA THR A 46 -1.99 16.49 4.62
C THR A 46 -2.66 15.66 3.53
N TYR A 47 -1.90 14.85 2.80
CA TYR A 47 -2.39 13.94 1.76
C TYR A 47 -2.96 12.62 2.32
N VAL A 48 -3.23 12.56 3.62
CA VAL A 48 -3.92 11.45 4.29
C VAL A 48 -5.21 11.94 4.94
N PRO A 49 -6.23 11.08 5.12
CA PRO A 49 -7.49 11.47 5.74
C PRO A 49 -7.29 12.01 7.17
N GLU A 50 -8.10 12.97 7.57
CA GLU A 50 -8.24 13.38 8.97
C GLU A 50 -9.18 12.42 9.70
N PRO A 51 -8.79 11.92 10.88
CA PRO A 51 -9.67 11.10 11.70
C PRO A 51 -10.68 11.97 12.43
N LEU A 52 -11.97 11.77 12.15
CA LEU A 52 -13.10 12.50 12.75
C LEU A 52 -13.80 11.71 13.86
N GLY A 53 -13.19 10.60 14.30
CA GLY A 53 -13.72 9.73 15.35
C GLY A 53 -14.65 8.65 14.82
N MET A 54 -15.53 8.16 15.69
CA MET A 54 -16.53 7.15 15.36
C MET A 54 -17.89 7.82 15.25
N ASP A 55 -18.74 7.36 14.33
CA ASP A 55 -20.14 7.80 14.30
C ASP A 55 -21.03 7.05 15.29
N GLU A 56 -22.32 7.43 15.35
CA GLU A 56 -23.31 6.86 16.27
C GLU A 56 -23.57 5.36 16.03
N GLU A 57 -23.32 4.87 14.80
CA GLU A 57 -23.42 3.45 14.45
C GLU A 57 -22.12 2.67 14.68
N GLY A 58 -21.10 3.30 15.26
CA GLY A 58 -19.80 2.68 15.53
C GLY A 58 -18.96 2.45 14.27
N ARG A 59 -19.18 3.24 13.22
CA ARG A 59 -18.35 3.25 12.00
C ARG A 59 -17.23 4.27 12.13
N GLU A 60 -16.12 3.97 11.48
CA GLU A 60 -15.01 4.90 11.34
C GLU A 60 -15.45 6.10 10.50
N ASN A 61 -15.12 7.31 10.95
CA ASN A 61 -15.39 8.56 10.26
C ASN A 61 -14.08 9.27 9.92
N LEU A 62 -13.83 9.49 8.64
CA LEU A 62 -12.65 10.19 8.12
C LEU A 62 -13.06 11.32 7.17
N THR A 63 -12.21 12.32 6.95
CA THR A 63 -12.40 13.25 5.82
C THR A 63 -12.25 12.53 4.48
N TYR A 64 -13.05 12.93 3.50
CA TYR A 64 -12.88 12.49 2.12
C TYR A 64 -11.69 13.19 1.47
N LEU A 65 -10.83 12.44 0.78
CA LEU A 65 -9.79 13.00 -0.09
C LEU A 65 -10.35 13.14 -1.52
N PRO A 66 -10.38 14.35 -2.10
CA PRO A 66 -10.87 14.55 -3.46
C PRO A 66 -10.07 13.76 -4.49
N GLY A 67 -10.77 13.06 -5.39
CA GLY A 67 -10.19 12.31 -6.48
C GLY A 67 -10.74 10.89 -6.57
N ILE A 68 -10.04 10.08 -7.37
CA ILE A 68 -10.41 8.69 -7.66
C ILE A 68 -9.26 7.79 -7.20
N ALA A 69 -9.57 6.69 -6.52
CA ALA A 69 -8.57 5.70 -6.16
C ALA A 69 -7.98 5.05 -7.44
N GLY A 70 -6.69 4.76 -7.44
CA GLY A 70 -6.03 4.14 -8.58
C GLY A 70 -6.55 2.73 -8.88
N GLY A 71 -6.32 2.27 -10.10
CA GLY A 71 -6.60 0.89 -10.50
C GLY A 71 -5.45 -0.07 -10.15
N SER A 72 -5.73 -1.37 -10.26
CA SER A 72 -4.69 -2.39 -10.42
C SER A 72 -4.95 -3.18 -11.71
N PRO A 73 -4.13 -3.00 -12.76
CA PRO A 73 -2.99 -2.09 -12.84
C PRO A 73 -3.39 -0.62 -13.01
N LEU A 74 -2.43 0.30 -12.80
CA LEU A 74 -2.54 1.67 -13.29
C LEU A 74 -2.56 1.70 -14.83
N VAL A 75 -3.23 2.70 -15.41
CA VAL A 75 -3.39 2.86 -16.87
C VAL A 75 -2.94 4.24 -17.34
N GLY A 76 -2.56 4.35 -18.62
CA GLY A 76 -2.21 5.63 -19.25
C GLY A 76 -1.13 6.43 -18.50
N SER A 77 -1.40 7.72 -18.30
CA SER A 77 -0.53 8.70 -17.63
C SER A 77 -0.21 8.34 -16.18
N GLN A 78 -1.08 7.58 -15.51
CA GLN A 78 -0.85 7.14 -14.12
C GLN A 78 0.33 6.19 -14.01
N ARG A 79 0.74 5.54 -15.10
CA ARG A 79 1.94 4.69 -15.15
C ARG A 79 3.23 5.48 -15.33
N SER A 80 3.19 6.81 -15.43
CA SER A 80 4.37 7.64 -15.69
C SER A 80 5.43 7.55 -14.58
N ASP A 81 6.66 7.95 -14.90
CA ASP A 81 7.71 8.11 -13.91
C ASP A 81 7.40 9.24 -12.91
N ALA A 82 6.61 10.25 -13.30
CA ALA A 82 6.19 11.32 -12.40
C ALA A 82 5.34 10.78 -11.24
N VAL A 83 4.40 9.87 -11.51
CA VAL A 83 3.63 9.17 -10.47
C VAL A 83 4.54 8.29 -9.62
N LEU A 84 5.51 7.61 -10.23
CA LEU A 84 6.49 6.78 -9.51
C LEU A 84 7.31 7.61 -8.50
N VAL A 85 7.83 8.76 -8.95
CA VAL A 85 8.58 9.71 -8.13
C VAL A 85 7.71 10.26 -7.00
N ARG A 86 6.45 10.61 -7.30
CA ARG A 86 5.51 11.12 -6.32
C ARG A 86 5.21 10.07 -5.24
N ALA A 87 4.96 8.83 -5.64
CA ALA A 87 4.71 7.70 -4.73
C ALA A 87 5.91 7.46 -3.80
N ALA A 88 7.13 7.43 -4.35
CA ALA A 88 8.37 7.28 -3.56
C ALA A 88 8.56 8.41 -2.55
N THR A 89 8.30 9.66 -2.96
CA THR A 89 8.40 10.85 -2.10
C THR A 89 7.38 10.80 -0.96
N MET A 90 6.12 10.46 -1.27
CA MET A 90 5.05 10.38 -0.27
C MET A 90 5.28 9.24 0.71
N LEU A 91 5.72 8.07 0.25
CA LEU A 91 6.06 6.95 1.13
C LEU A 91 7.22 7.31 2.06
N ARG A 92 8.27 7.96 1.53
CA ARG A 92 9.41 8.41 2.34
C ARG A 92 8.97 9.38 3.43
N ALA A 93 8.13 10.36 3.09
CA ALA A 93 7.64 11.33 4.06
C ALA A 93 6.73 10.70 5.14
N LEU A 94 5.91 9.69 4.80
CA LEU A 94 5.15 8.90 5.78
C LEU A 94 6.09 8.18 6.76
N HIS A 95 7.12 7.52 6.23
CA HIS A 95 8.11 6.81 7.03
C HIS A 95 8.89 7.74 7.95
N ASP A 96 9.45 8.83 7.42
CA ASP A 96 10.23 9.80 8.22
C ASP A 96 9.38 10.48 9.30
N ALA A 97 8.08 10.66 9.07
CA ALA A 97 7.17 11.23 10.05
C ALA A 97 6.87 10.29 11.23
N THR A 98 7.26 9.01 11.17
CA THR A 98 6.90 8.00 12.19
C THR A 98 8.09 7.36 12.89
N VAL A 99 9.32 7.73 12.52
CA VAL A 99 10.56 7.19 13.12
C VAL A 99 10.59 7.35 14.65
N ASP A 100 10.14 8.50 15.15
CA ASP A 100 10.17 8.86 16.56
C ASP A 100 9.13 8.12 17.42
N VAL A 101 8.10 7.54 16.80
CA VAL A 101 7.00 6.87 17.50
C VAL A 101 6.95 5.36 17.25
N ALA A 102 7.70 4.84 16.27
CA ALA A 102 7.58 3.46 15.81
C ALA A 102 7.83 2.43 16.91
N ALA A 103 8.88 2.63 17.71
CA ALA A 103 9.23 1.72 18.81
C ALA A 103 8.16 1.67 19.91
N ASP A 104 7.51 2.80 20.20
CA ASP A 104 6.46 2.88 21.23
C ASP A 104 5.12 2.34 20.73
N TRP A 105 4.90 2.35 19.42
CA TRP A 105 3.63 2.01 18.79
C TRP A 105 3.71 0.63 18.14
N CYS A 106 4.18 -0.39 18.87
CA CYS A 106 4.28 -1.76 18.34
C CYS A 106 2.98 -2.58 18.44
N THR A 107 1.96 -2.10 19.16
CA THR A 107 0.72 -2.83 19.43
C THR A 107 -0.52 -2.04 19.02
N GLY A 108 -1.69 -2.69 19.04
CA GLY A 108 -2.96 -2.08 18.63
C GLY A 108 -3.21 -2.07 17.13
N TRP A 109 -2.32 -2.69 16.34
CA TRP A 109 -2.46 -2.84 14.90
C TRP A 109 -3.18 -4.13 14.51
N ARG A 110 -3.65 -4.19 13.27
CA ARG A 110 -4.21 -5.42 12.70
C ARG A 110 -3.13 -6.47 12.41
N LEU A 111 -1.97 -6.01 11.95
CA LEU A 111 -0.81 -6.86 11.69
C LEU A 111 0.19 -6.73 12.86
N PRO A 112 0.91 -7.80 13.21
CA PRO A 112 1.95 -7.71 14.23
C PRO A 112 3.11 -6.82 13.76
N ALA A 113 3.82 -6.24 14.72
CA ALA A 113 5.08 -5.56 14.44
C ALA A 113 6.11 -6.52 13.80
N ARG A 114 7.05 -5.97 13.04
CA ARG A 114 8.12 -6.71 12.37
C ARG A 114 9.46 -6.13 12.75
N ASP A 115 10.42 -6.99 13.08
CA ASP A 115 11.78 -6.55 13.38
C ASP A 115 12.63 -6.41 12.10
N PRO A 116 13.57 -5.45 12.05
CA PRO A 116 13.72 -4.36 13.02
C PRO A 116 12.60 -3.33 12.90
N VAL A 117 12.15 -2.77 14.02
CA VAL A 117 11.18 -1.67 14.04
C VAL A 117 11.91 -0.36 13.75
N GLU A 118 11.60 0.26 12.61
CA GLU A 118 12.20 1.54 12.20
C GLU A 118 11.16 2.64 11.98
N VAL A 119 9.99 2.26 11.47
CA VAL A 119 8.91 3.17 11.05
C VAL A 119 7.55 2.50 11.30
N ILE A 120 6.47 3.27 11.18
CA ILE A 120 5.16 2.68 10.98
C ILE A 120 4.94 2.51 9.48
N CYS A 121 4.99 1.27 9.01
CA CYS A 121 4.64 0.90 7.64
C CYS A 121 3.16 1.18 7.38
N HIS A 122 2.80 1.56 6.16
CA HIS A 122 1.42 1.51 5.67
C HIS A 122 0.92 0.07 5.57
N GLY A 123 1.78 -0.86 5.17
CA GLY A 123 1.51 -2.29 5.04
C GLY A 123 0.80 -2.70 3.75
N ASP A 124 0.27 -1.74 2.99
CA ASP A 124 -0.49 -1.95 1.75
C ASP A 124 -0.38 -0.71 0.82
N PHE A 125 0.81 -0.09 0.77
CA PHE A 125 1.05 1.09 -0.06
C PHE A 125 1.09 0.69 -1.55
N ALA A 126 -0.05 0.84 -2.22
CA ALA A 126 -0.25 0.41 -3.60
C ALA A 126 -1.18 1.38 -4.35
N PRO A 127 -1.22 1.33 -5.70
CA PRO A 127 -2.01 2.26 -6.49
C PRO A 127 -3.50 2.34 -6.13
N TYR A 128 -4.12 1.22 -5.76
CA TYR A 128 -5.53 1.19 -5.36
C TYR A 128 -5.82 1.82 -3.99
N ASN A 129 -4.79 2.08 -3.20
CA ASN A 129 -4.86 2.84 -1.93
C ASN A 129 -4.34 4.27 -2.09
N CYS A 130 -4.20 4.73 -3.34
CA CYS A 130 -3.71 6.04 -3.69
C CYS A 130 -4.78 6.81 -4.47
N VAL A 131 -4.96 8.10 -4.16
CA VAL A 131 -5.98 8.96 -4.76
C VAL A 131 -5.35 9.84 -5.82
N PHE A 132 -6.03 9.93 -6.96
CA PHE A 132 -5.60 10.67 -8.13
C PHE A 132 -6.59 11.79 -8.49
N VAL A 133 -6.05 12.94 -8.87
CA VAL A 133 -6.77 14.07 -9.48
C VAL A 133 -6.05 14.41 -10.78
N ASP A 134 -6.76 14.36 -11.91
CA ASP A 134 -6.17 14.62 -13.24
C ASP A 134 -4.88 13.82 -13.50
N ASP A 135 -4.89 12.54 -13.13
CA ASP A 135 -3.76 11.59 -13.17
C ASP A 135 -2.55 11.92 -12.27
N GLU A 136 -2.63 12.97 -11.45
CA GLU A 136 -1.65 13.27 -10.42
C GLU A 136 -1.97 12.54 -9.12
N LEU A 137 -0.96 11.94 -8.51
CA LEU A 137 -1.08 11.28 -7.21
C LEU A 137 -1.14 12.33 -6.07
N THR A 138 -2.33 12.48 -5.46
CA THR A 138 -2.64 13.53 -4.47
C THR A 138 -2.88 13.01 -3.06
N GLY A 139 -3.24 11.73 -2.89
CA GLY A 139 -3.65 11.19 -1.59
C GLY A 139 -3.27 9.73 -1.35
N VAL A 140 -3.25 9.33 -0.09
CA VAL A 140 -3.04 7.95 0.37
C VAL A 140 -4.13 7.61 1.39
N ILE A 141 -4.75 6.45 1.25
CA ILE A 141 -5.87 5.98 2.06
C ILE A 141 -5.65 4.53 2.52
N ASP A 142 -6.55 4.03 3.36
CA ASP A 142 -6.59 2.64 3.82
C ASP A 142 -5.36 2.15 4.62
N PHE A 143 -5.20 2.72 5.80
CA PHE A 143 -4.14 2.38 6.76
C PHE A 143 -4.47 1.15 7.62
N ASP A 144 -5.43 0.30 7.24
CA ASP A 144 -5.87 -0.86 8.03
C ASP A 144 -4.78 -1.89 8.29
N PHE A 145 -3.79 -1.93 7.40
CA PHE A 145 -2.63 -2.82 7.52
C PHE A 145 -1.39 -2.12 8.06
N ALA A 146 -1.52 -0.90 8.58
CA ALA A 146 -0.42 -0.21 9.21
C ALA A 146 0.11 -1.00 10.41
N HIS A 147 1.44 -1.02 10.57
CA HIS A 147 2.13 -1.70 11.66
C HIS A 147 3.57 -1.21 11.78
N ALA A 148 4.17 -1.33 12.96
CA ALA A 148 5.58 -1.06 13.17
C ALA A 148 6.46 -2.06 12.39
N GLY A 149 7.48 -1.59 11.68
CA GLY A 149 8.30 -2.46 10.84
C GLY A 149 9.53 -1.80 10.24
N PRO A 150 10.33 -2.57 9.47
CA PRO A 150 11.44 -2.04 8.70
C PRO A 150 10.92 -1.33 7.45
N ARG A 151 11.52 -0.20 7.08
CA ARG A 151 11.08 0.59 5.93
C ARG A 151 11.10 -0.20 4.62
N GLU A 152 12.03 -1.14 4.48
CA GLU A 152 12.18 -1.95 3.29
C GLU A 152 11.05 -2.96 3.11
N TRP A 153 10.36 -3.35 4.18
CA TRP A 153 9.19 -4.23 4.09
C TRP A 153 8.04 -3.54 3.35
N ASP A 154 7.78 -2.27 3.68
CA ASP A 154 6.73 -1.50 3.04
C ASP A 154 7.14 -1.02 1.65
N LEU A 155 8.40 -0.57 1.53
CA LEU A 155 9.00 -0.19 0.24
C LEU A 155 8.95 -1.34 -0.77
N ALA A 156 9.24 -2.58 -0.35
CA ALA A 156 9.18 -3.74 -1.23
C ALA A 156 7.80 -3.96 -1.85
N TYR A 157 6.73 -3.71 -1.08
CA TYR A 157 5.38 -3.81 -1.61
C TYR A 157 5.07 -2.66 -2.60
N ALA A 158 5.46 -1.44 -2.25
CA ALA A 158 5.32 -0.29 -3.14
C ALA A 158 6.06 -0.50 -4.47
N LEU A 159 7.30 -1.00 -4.42
CA LEU A 159 8.09 -1.34 -5.60
C LEU A 159 7.38 -2.37 -6.47
N TYR A 160 6.94 -3.48 -5.86
CA TYR A 160 6.20 -4.52 -6.58
C TYR A 160 4.98 -3.96 -7.32
N ARG A 161 4.22 -3.02 -6.72
CA ARG A 161 2.96 -2.51 -7.29
C ARG A 161 3.10 -1.27 -8.19
N PHE A 162 4.08 -0.38 -7.97
CA PHE A 162 4.27 0.84 -8.77
C PHE A 162 5.31 0.70 -9.90
N VAL A 163 6.24 -0.26 -9.80
CA VAL A 163 7.16 -0.65 -10.89
C VAL A 163 6.52 -1.69 -11.85
N PRO A 164 5.31 -2.18 -11.52
CA PRO A 164 4.85 -3.56 -11.71
C PRO A 164 5.94 -4.60 -12.00
N LEU A 165 6.45 -5.26 -10.95
CA LEU A 165 7.38 -6.39 -11.08
C LEU A 165 6.61 -7.67 -11.43
N ALA A 166 6.04 -7.68 -12.63
CA ALA A 166 5.25 -8.75 -13.22
C ALA A 166 5.67 -8.94 -14.69
N ASP A 167 5.38 -10.12 -15.26
CA ASP A 167 5.68 -10.41 -16.66
C ASP A 167 5.00 -9.38 -17.58
N PRO A 168 5.74 -8.68 -18.46
CA PRO A 168 5.15 -7.73 -19.42
C PRO A 168 4.04 -8.29 -20.31
N ALA A 169 3.96 -9.60 -20.50
CA ALA A 169 2.89 -10.25 -21.25
C ALA A 169 1.57 -10.35 -20.46
N GLU A 170 1.61 -10.16 -19.14
CA GLU A 170 0.46 -10.25 -18.25
C GLU A 170 -0.29 -8.91 -18.14
N THR A 171 -1.53 -8.99 -17.64
CA THR A 171 -2.41 -7.81 -17.51
C THR A 171 -1.78 -6.72 -16.65
N GLU A 172 -1.09 -7.09 -15.55
CA GLU A 172 -0.43 -6.11 -14.67
C GLU A 172 0.98 -5.70 -15.16
N GLY A 173 1.49 -6.33 -16.22
CA GLY A 173 2.84 -6.14 -16.76
C GLY A 173 3.11 -4.74 -17.33
N PHE A 174 4.37 -4.31 -17.29
CA PHE A 174 4.83 -3.02 -17.82
C PHE A 174 6.09 -3.15 -18.65
N GLY A 175 6.08 -2.50 -19.83
CA GLY A 175 7.27 -2.24 -20.65
C GLY A 175 8.09 -3.50 -20.90
N THR A 176 9.38 -3.44 -20.62
CA THR A 176 10.31 -4.57 -20.65
C THR A 176 10.90 -4.82 -19.25
N PRO A 177 11.54 -5.97 -18.99
CA PRO A 177 12.28 -6.18 -17.74
C PRO A 177 13.33 -5.08 -17.49
N ALA A 178 13.94 -4.54 -18.55
CA ALA A 178 14.90 -3.43 -18.44
C ALA A 178 14.22 -2.11 -18.01
N ASP A 179 13.00 -1.84 -18.47
CA ASP A 179 12.23 -0.68 -18.03
C ASP A 179 11.84 -0.80 -16.55
N GLN A 180 11.44 -2.01 -16.13
CA GLN A 180 11.14 -2.31 -14.73
C GLN A 180 12.39 -2.14 -13.85
N ALA A 181 13.54 -2.64 -14.29
CA ALA A 181 14.82 -2.45 -13.60
C ALA A 181 15.19 -0.96 -13.46
N ARG A 182 15.01 -0.17 -14.53
CA ARG A 182 15.24 1.29 -14.50
C ARG A 182 14.31 1.99 -13.50
N ARG A 183 13.02 1.63 -13.48
CA ARG A 183 12.02 2.19 -12.56
C ARG A 183 12.24 1.76 -11.11
N LEU A 184 12.65 0.52 -10.88
CA LEU A 184 13.07 0.01 -9.58
C LEU A 184 14.18 0.89 -8.99
N ARG A 185 15.23 1.16 -9.79
CA ARG A 185 16.32 2.07 -9.40
C ARG A 185 15.80 3.49 -9.12
N LEU A 186 15.01 4.05 -10.04
CA LEU A 186 14.45 5.40 -9.90
C LEU A 186 13.65 5.56 -8.58
N PHE A 187 12.79 4.60 -8.24
CA PHE A 187 12.02 4.66 -7.00
C PHE A 187 12.95 4.65 -5.78
N CYS A 188 13.94 3.75 -5.74
CA CYS A 188 14.91 3.69 -4.65
C CYS A 188 15.77 4.96 -4.53
N ASP A 189 16.16 5.56 -5.67
CA ASP A 189 16.88 6.84 -5.73
C ASP A 189 16.06 7.96 -5.11
N VAL A 190 14.81 8.11 -5.53
CA VAL A 190 13.90 9.16 -5.04
C VAL A 190 13.53 8.95 -3.57
N TYR A 191 13.28 7.71 -3.16
CA TYR A 191 13.05 7.37 -1.75
C TYR A 191 14.30 7.69 -0.89
N GLY A 192 15.48 7.75 -1.50
CA GLY A 192 16.74 8.04 -0.82
C GLY A 192 17.27 6.85 -0.02
N LEU A 193 17.08 5.63 -0.52
CA LEU A 193 17.63 4.43 0.10
C LEU A 193 19.12 4.28 -0.26
N THR A 194 19.98 4.35 0.74
CA THR A 194 21.44 4.29 0.60
C THR A 194 21.99 2.88 0.56
N ASP A 195 21.45 1.97 1.37
CA ASP A 195 21.72 0.53 1.31
C ASP A 195 20.51 -0.20 0.70
N ARG A 196 20.72 -0.79 -0.47
CA ARG A 196 19.70 -1.49 -1.24
C ARG A 196 19.91 -3.00 -1.29
N SER A 197 20.97 -3.50 -0.62
CA SER A 197 21.39 -4.90 -0.68
C SER A 197 20.28 -5.87 -0.26
N ARG A 198 19.37 -5.43 0.60
CA ARG A 198 18.26 -6.23 1.14
C ARG A 198 16.95 -6.06 0.37
N VAL A 199 16.83 -5.06 -0.51
CA VAL A 199 15.56 -4.71 -1.18
C VAL A 199 15.04 -5.88 -2.01
N TYR A 200 15.91 -6.52 -2.79
CA TYR A 200 15.50 -7.67 -3.61
C TYR A 200 14.96 -8.81 -2.75
N THR A 201 15.64 -9.14 -1.65
CA THR A 201 15.18 -10.16 -0.70
C THR A 201 13.83 -9.79 -0.09
N TYR A 202 13.62 -8.51 0.27
CA TYR A 202 12.36 -8.04 0.79
C TYR A 202 11.22 -8.09 -0.25
N ILE A 203 11.48 -7.81 -1.53
CA ILE A 203 10.48 -7.98 -2.60
C ILE A 203 10.01 -9.44 -2.67
N LEU A 204 10.94 -10.40 -2.76
CA LEU A 204 10.59 -11.82 -2.78
C LEU A 204 9.83 -12.24 -1.52
N ALA A 205 10.28 -11.82 -0.35
CA ALA A 205 9.63 -12.13 0.92
C ALA A 205 8.24 -11.50 1.03
N ARG A 206 8.03 -10.30 0.49
CA ARG A 206 6.76 -9.59 0.53
C ARG A 206 5.73 -10.23 -0.41
N ILE A 207 6.14 -10.67 -1.60
CA ILE A 207 5.25 -11.43 -2.51
C ILE A 207 4.93 -12.79 -1.90
N GLN A 208 5.92 -13.49 -1.31
CA GLN A 208 5.67 -14.74 -0.60
C GLN A 208 4.67 -14.56 0.55
N TRP A 209 4.79 -13.47 1.32
CA TRP A 209 3.82 -13.18 2.37
C TRP A 209 2.41 -12.94 1.83
N MET A 210 2.24 -12.34 0.64
CA MET A 210 0.91 -12.22 0.02
C MET A 210 0.30 -13.60 -0.32
N ILE A 211 1.13 -14.52 -0.81
CA ILE A 211 0.73 -15.91 -1.07
C ILE A 211 0.30 -16.58 0.24
N ASP A 212 1.13 -16.49 1.28
CA ASP A 212 0.87 -17.13 2.58
C ASP A 212 -0.36 -16.52 3.25
N PHE A 213 -0.54 -15.21 3.15
CA PHE A 213 -1.70 -14.49 3.67
C PHE A 213 -3.00 -15.00 3.03
N LEU A 214 -3.04 -15.17 1.71
CA LEU A 214 -4.22 -15.74 1.05
C LEU A 214 -4.46 -17.20 1.49
N LEU A 215 -3.41 -18.03 1.54
CA LEU A 215 -3.52 -19.45 1.91
C LEU A 215 -3.98 -19.64 3.36
N GLU A 216 -3.49 -18.83 4.31
CA GLU A 216 -3.98 -18.84 5.70
C GLU A 216 -5.49 -18.57 5.76
N GLY A 217 -6.00 -17.75 4.83
CA GLY A 217 -7.44 -17.50 4.67
C GLY A 217 -8.27 -18.75 4.43
N VAL A 218 -7.70 -19.79 3.82
CA VAL A 218 -8.34 -21.10 3.65
C VAL A 218 -8.45 -21.82 5.00
N THR A 219 -7.38 -21.77 5.81
CA THR A 219 -7.34 -22.38 7.14
C THR A 219 -8.33 -21.73 8.10
N VAL A 220 -8.39 -20.39 8.13
CA VAL A 220 -9.28 -19.64 9.02
C VAL A 220 -10.67 -19.35 8.42
N ARG A 221 -10.90 -19.79 7.17
CA ARG A 221 -12.15 -19.59 6.41
C ARG A 221 -12.55 -18.12 6.30
N ASP A 222 -11.58 -17.24 6.05
CA ASP A 222 -11.84 -15.81 5.81
C ASP A 222 -12.51 -15.62 4.44
N PRO A 223 -13.77 -15.14 4.38
CA PRO A 223 -14.51 -15.05 3.12
C PRO A 223 -13.83 -14.14 2.09
N ARG A 224 -13.18 -13.05 2.54
CA ARG A 224 -12.53 -12.09 1.64
C ARG A 224 -11.30 -12.71 0.98
N ARG A 225 -10.49 -13.43 1.75
CA ARG A 225 -9.31 -14.12 1.21
C ARG A 225 -9.73 -15.24 0.24
N LEU A 226 -10.82 -15.94 0.53
CA LEU A 226 -11.40 -16.94 -0.38
C LEU A 226 -11.86 -16.31 -1.70
N THR A 227 -12.63 -15.22 -1.66
CA THR A 227 -13.02 -14.47 -2.86
C THR A 227 -11.82 -14.01 -3.68
N ASN A 228 -10.74 -13.56 -3.02
CA ASN A 228 -9.52 -13.18 -3.72
C ASN A 228 -8.83 -14.38 -4.40
N ILE A 229 -8.85 -15.57 -3.79
CA ILE A 229 -8.32 -16.79 -4.41
C ILE A 229 -9.16 -17.17 -5.63
N GLU A 230 -10.48 -17.15 -5.51
CA GLU A 230 -11.41 -17.43 -6.61
C GLU A 230 -11.26 -16.45 -7.78
N ALA A 231 -10.97 -15.18 -7.48
CA ALA A 231 -10.65 -14.16 -8.47
C ALA A 231 -9.25 -14.30 -9.10
N GLY A 232 -8.47 -15.32 -8.72
CA GLY A 232 -7.19 -15.65 -9.34
C GLY A 232 -5.97 -14.95 -8.74
N HIS A 233 -6.11 -14.14 -7.69
CA HIS A 233 -4.98 -13.39 -7.11
C HIS A 233 -3.84 -14.29 -6.61
N LEU A 234 -4.15 -15.49 -6.11
CA LEU A 234 -3.12 -16.45 -5.69
C LEU A 234 -2.25 -16.93 -6.86
N VAL A 235 -2.84 -17.10 -8.04
CA VAL A 235 -2.13 -17.51 -9.26
C VAL A 235 -1.22 -16.38 -9.72
N VAL A 236 -1.75 -15.14 -9.74
CA VAL A 236 -0.98 -13.93 -10.07
C VAL A 236 0.24 -13.79 -9.16
N TYR A 237 0.08 -13.83 -7.83
CA TYR A 237 1.21 -13.68 -6.91
C TYR A 237 2.27 -14.77 -7.05
N ARG A 238 1.88 -16.02 -7.37
CA ARG A 238 2.83 -17.10 -7.66
C ARG A 238 3.59 -16.86 -8.96
N HIS A 239 2.91 -16.39 -9.99
CA HIS A 239 3.53 -16.09 -11.27
C HIS A 239 4.50 -14.91 -11.16
N ASP A 240 4.09 -13.83 -10.53
CA ASP A 240 4.93 -12.65 -10.32
C ASP A 240 6.16 -13.00 -9.49
N ARG A 241 6.00 -13.83 -8.45
CA ARG A 241 7.12 -14.33 -7.66
C ARG A 241 8.13 -15.10 -8.51
N TRP A 242 7.65 -15.97 -9.39
CA TRP A 242 8.49 -16.71 -10.32
C TRP A 242 9.19 -15.76 -11.29
N TYR A 243 8.47 -14.80 -11.88
CA TYR A 243 9.00 -13.82 -12.81
C TYR A 243 10.15 -12.99 -12.19
N VAL A 244 9.98 -12.50 -10.97
CA VAL A 244 11.02 -11.74 -10.25
C VAL A 244 12.24 -12.61 -9.97
N ASP A 245 12.06 -13.90 -9.69
CA ASP A 245 13.16 -14.83 -9.47
C ASP A 245 13.91 -15.15 -10.78
N GLN A 246 13.21 -15.29 -11.91
CA GLN A 246 13.83 -15.48 -13.22
C GLN A 246 14.69 -14.28 -13.66
N HIS A 247 14.34 -13.06 -13.24
CA HIS A 247 15.06 -11.83 -13.59
C HIS A 247 15.97 -11.33 -12.45
N ARG A 248 16.36 -12.23 -11.53
CA ARG A 248 17.19 -11.91 -10.35
C ARG A 248 18.41 -11.05 -10.67
N GLU A 249 19.26 -11.50 -11.60
CA GLU A 249 20.53 -10.81 -11.89
C GLU A 249 20.30 -9.37 -12.35
N LEU A 250 19.26 -9.15 -13.16
CA LEU A 250 18.90 -7.83 -13.67
C LEU A 250 18.40 -6.91 -12.54
N PHE A 251 17.48 -7.40 -11.70
CA PHE A 251 16.91 -6.59 -10.63
C PHE A 251 17.89 -6.35 -9.48
N GLU A 252 18.73 -7.33 -9.13
CA GLU A 252 19.81 -7.13 -8.19
C GLU A 252 20.86 -6.14 -8.72
N ALA A 253 21.20 -6.18 -10.01
CA ALA A 253 22.12 -5.21 -10.62
C ALA A 253 21.55 -3.77 -10.60
N ALA A 254 20.25 -3.60 -10.81
CA ALA A 254 19.60 -2.29 -10.75
C ALA A 254 19.56 -1.68 -9.34
N LEU A 255 19.73 -2.51 -8.31
CA LEU A 255 19.76 -2.12 -6.90
C LEU A 255 21.18 -1.85 -6.38
N ARG A 256 22.22 -2.01 -7.19
CA ARG A 256 23.61 -1.68 -6.81
C ARG A 256 23.93 -0.20 -6.95
#